data_AF-A0A368DRM0-F1
#
_entry.id   AF-A0A368DRM0-F1
#
_cell.length_a   1.000
_cell.length_b   1.000
_cell.length_c   1.000
_cell.angle_alpha   90.00
_cell.angle_beta   90.00
_cell.angle_gamma   90.00
#
_symmetry.space_group_name_H-M   'P 1'
#
loop_
_entity.id
_entity.type
_entity.pdbx_description
1 polymer ?
#
loop_
_entity_poly.entity_id
_entity_poly.type
_entity_poly.pdbx_seq_one_letter_code
_entity_poly.pdbx_strand_id
1 'polypeptide(L)'
;MKIMFACIFCCITVLCNAQQGIAINEDGSGPSPSAILDIKSTNKGMLVPRVSQDQKNGIVTPANGLLVFQTDGQAGFYYFSGGEWVFLSTDKTSWSNTGNAGTTNTIDFIGTTDAQDLNVRTNNVDRLRISQSGQLEILNTGQSVFVGQQAGESDDLTNNYNVFVGYRAGFSNTTGNFNLASGYRAMNSNINGYRNTALGGDALFDNTSGYN
;
A
#
# COMPACT_ATOMS: atom_id res chain seq x y z
N MET A 1 -49.20 59.82 15.63
CA MET A 1 -47.93 59.79 14.87
C MET A 1 -46.71 59.36 15.70
N LYS A 2 -46.85 58.57 16.80
CA LYS A 2 -45.71 58.07 17.60
C LYS A 2 -45.48 56.56 17.53
N ILE A 3 -46.48 55.78 17.09
CA ILE A 3 -46.40 54.31 17.00
C ILE A 3 -45.76 53.85 15.68
N MET A 4 -45.78 54.69 14.63
CA MET A 4 -45.28 54.30 13.30
C MET A 4 -43.75 54.29 13.18
N PHE A 5 -43.03 54.99 14.07
CA PHE A 5 -41.56 55.00 14.08
C PHE A 5 -40.95 53.80 14.82
N ALA A 6 -41.66 53.21 15.79
CA ALA A 6 -41.18 52.05 16.54
C ALA A 6 -41.19 50.77 15.70
N CYS A 7 -42.20 50.59 14.84
CA CYS A 7 -42.25 49.44 13.93
C CYS A 7 -41.18 49.51 12.84
N ILE A 8 -40.81 50.71 12.37
CA ILE A 8 -39.75 50.88 11.36
C ILE A 8 -38.37 50.58 11.94
N PHE A 9 -38.12 50.90 13.22
CA PHE A 9 -36.86 50.53 13.88
C PHE A 9 -36.80 49.04 14.24
N CYS A 10 -37.95 48.40 14.52
CA CYS A 10 -38.05 46.96 14.80
C CYS A 10 -37.96 46.07 13.53
N CYS A 11 -38.26 46.62 12.34
CA CYS A 11 -38.14 45.91 11.07
C CYS A 11 -36.73 46.03 10.42
N ILE A 12 -35.86 46.92 10.92
CA ILE A 12 -34.47 47.07 10.44
C ILE A 12 -33.50 46.08 11.12
N THR A 13 -33.92 45.42 12.20
CA THR A 13 -33.27 44.18 12.65
C THR A 13 -33.70 43.01 11.77
N VAL A 14 -33.58 43.15 10.45
CA VAL A 14 -33.41 41.96 9.61
C VAL A 14 -32.10 41.37 10.08
N LEU A 15 -32.21 40.19 10.69
CA LEU A 15 -31.10 39.32 11.05
C LEU A 15 -30.22 39.13 9.81
N CYS A 16 -29.25 40.03 9.60
CA CYS A 16 -28.11 39.70 8.78
C CYS A 16 -27.36 38.64 9.59
N ASN A 17 -27.69 37.37 9.35
CA ASN A 17 -26.79 36.30 9.71
C ASN A 17 -25.52 36.59 8.91
N ALA A 18 -24.55 37.24 9.54
CA ALA A 18 -23.23 37.41 8.98
C ALA A 18 -22.73 36.00 8.71
N GLN A 19 -22.65 35.65 7.42
CA GLN A 19 -22.18 34.35 7.00
C GLN A 19 -20.76 34.20 7.56
N GLN A 20 -20.52 33.15 8.34
CA GLN A 20 -19.28 33.01 9.11
C GLN A 20 -18.05 32.74 8.23
N GLY A 21 -18.23 32.47 6.93
CA GLY A 21 -17.16 32.22 5.96
C GLY A 21 -17.06 33.28 4.86
N ILE A 22 -15.94 33.27 4.16
CA ILE A 22 -15.66 34.08 2.98
C ILE A 22 -15.75 33.19 1.75
N ALA A 23 -16.55 33.57 0.75
CA ALA A 23 -16.51 32.97 -0.57
C ALA A 23 -15.76 33.88 -1.57
N ILE A 24 -14.90 33.28 -2.38
CA ILE A 24 -14.24 33.91 -3.52
C ILE A 24 -14.57 33.07 -4.76
N ASN A 25 -15.56 33.53 -5.54
CA ASN A 25 -16.03 32.84 -6.73
C ASN A 25 -16.61 33.81 -7.77
N GLU A 26 -16.89 33.28 -8.96
CA GLU A 26 -17.46 34.04 -10.08
C GLU A 26 -18.97 33.82 -10.25
N ASP A 27 -19.57 32.89 -9.49
CA ASP A 27 -20.97 32.47 -9.62
C ASP A 27 -21.90 33.06 -8.54
N GLY A 28 -21.36 33.80 -7.57
CA GLY A 28 -22.11 34.46 -6.50
C GLY A 28 -22.66 33.50 -5.44
N SER A 29 -22.25 32.23 -5.45
CA SER A 29 -22.65 31.28 -4.41
C SER A 29 -22.05 31.66 -3.05
N GLY A 30 -22.81 31.46 -1.97
CA GLY A 30 -22.28 31.63 -0.62
C GLY A 30 -21.29 30.50 -0.25
N PRO A 31 -20.39 30.71 0.72
CA PRO A 31 -19.45 29.69 1.17
C PRO A 31 -20.18 28.47 1.76
N SER A 32 -19.60 27.28 1.59
CA SER A 32 -20.04 26.06 2.26
C SER A 32 -20.16 26.26 3.78
N PRO A 33 -21.20 25.72 4.46
CA PRO A 33 -21.36 25.85 5.91
C PRO A 33 -20.19 25.32 6.75
N SER A 34 -19.35 24.44 6.17
CA SER A 34 -18.17 23.87 6.83
C SER A 34 -16.86 24.59 6.49
N ALA A 35 -16.90 25.68 5.72
CA ALA A 35 -15.70 26.38 5.23
C ALA A 35 -15.63 27.82 5.77
N ILE A 36 -14.48 28.18 6.33
CA ILE A 36 -14.16 29.59 6.66
C ILE A 36 -13.73 30.37 5.41
N LEU A 37 -13.11 29.70 4.45
CA LEU A 37 -12.71 30.22 3.15
C LEU A 37 -13.07 29.20 2.08
N ASP A 38 -13.94 29.59 1.16
CA ASP A 38 -14.40 28.78 0.04
C ASP A 38 -13.97 29.46 -1.27
N ILE A 39 -13.09 28.83 -2.03
CA ILE A 39 -12.58 29.36 -3.30
C ILE A 39 -13.05 28.44 -4.41
N LYS A 40 -13.87 28.98 -5.32
CA LYS A 40 -14.41 28.24 -6.46
C LYS A 40 -14.14 28.99 -7.75
N SER A 41 -13.33 28.38 -8.62
CA SER A 41 -13.08 28.85 -9.98
C SER A 41 -12.85 27.66 -10.90
N THR A 42 -13.24 27.80 -12.16
CA THR A 42 -13.00 26.79 -13.21
C THR A 42 -11.68 27.02 -13.96
N ASN A 43 -11.03 28.17 -13.76
CA ASN A 43 -9.84 28.58 -14.52
C ASN A 43 -8.77 29.34 -13.72
N LYS A 44 -9.01 29.65 -12.44
CA LYS A 44 -8.04 30.29 -11.53
C LYS A 44 -7.75 29.37 -10.34
N GLY A 45 -6.53 29.46 -9.82
CA GLY A 45 -6.10 28.78 -8.60
C GLY A 45 -5.78 29.76 -7.47
N MET A 46 -5.30 29.21 -6.36
CA MET A 46 -4.76 29.98 -5.23
C MET A 46 -3.24 29.92 -5.24
N LEU A 47 -2.58 31.08 -5.22
CA LEU A 47 -1.15 31.16 -4.91
C LEU A 47 -0.98 31.29 -3.40
N VAL A 48 -0.31 30.31 -2.79
CA VAL A 48 0.17 30.38 -1.41
C VAL A 48 1.50 31.15 -1.35
N PRO A 49 1.99 31.56 -0.17
CA PRO A 49 3.30 32.18 -0.05
C PRO A 49 4.39 31.34 -0.74
N ARG A 50 5.13 31.99 -1.64
CA ARG A 50 6.27 31.40 -2.35
C ARG A 50 7.55 31.85 -1.69
N VAL A 51 8.33 30.91 -1.19
CA VAL A 51 9.52 31.17 -0.38
C VAL A 51 10.69 30.33 -0.87
N SER A 52 11.92 30.82 -0.73
CA SER A 52 13.10 29.98 -0.87
C SER A 52 13.21 28.98 0.30
N GLN A 53 14.09 27.99 0.16
CA GLN A 53 14.38 27.04 1.23
C GLN A 53 14.85 27.75 2.50
N ASP A 54 15.75 28.72 2.36
CA ASP A 54 16.24 29.51 3.50
C ASP A 54 15.14 30.35 4.13
N GLN A 55 14.26 30.95 3.31
CA GLN A 55 13.12 31.71 3.81
C GLN A 55 12.10 30.81 4.53
N LYS A 56 11.82 29.63 4.01
CA LYS A 56 10.95 28.62 4.64
C LYS A 56 11.51 28.20 6.00
N ASN A 57 12.79 27.85 6.04
CA ASN A 57 13.49 27.43 7.26
C ASN A 57 13.64 28.58 8.26
N GLY A 58 13.64 29.83 7.78
CA GLY A 58 13.67 31.04 8.60
C GLY A 58 12.32 31.45 9.21
N ILE A 59 11.21 30.76 8.91
CA ILE A 59 9.92 31.04 9.55
C ILE A 59 10.01 30.62 11.01
N VAL A 60 9.97 31.60 11.92
CA VAL A 60 10.01 31.36 13.37
C VAL A 60 8.64 30.90 13.85
N THR A 61 8.59 29.81 14.62
CA THR A 61 7.36 29.23 15.19
C THR A 61 6.22 29.03 14.18
N PRO A 62 6.44 28.28 13.07
CA PRO A 62 5.40 28.05 12.07
C PRO A 62 4.21 27.31 12.71
N ALA A 63 3.00 27.72 12.33
CA ALA A 63 1.77 27.06 12.78
C ALA A 63 1.65 25.66 12.16
N ASN A 64 1.07 24.70 12.91
CA ASN A 64 0.75 23.39 12.35
C ASN A 64 -0.26 23.54 11.20
N GLY A 65 0.01 22.93 10.06
CA GLY A 65 -0.75 23.06 8.82
C GLY A 65 -0.37 24.27 7.96
N LEU A 66 0.62 25.08 8.34
CA LEU A 66 1.06 26.22 7.53
C LEU A 66 1.55 25.74 6.16
N LEU A 67 0.91 26.19 5.09
CA LEU A 67 1.19 25.79 3.71
C LEU A 67 2.03 26.85 2.98
N VAL A 68 3.11 26.42 2.34
CA VAL A 68 3.96 27.26 1.48
C VAL A 68 4.33 26.51 0.20
N PHE A 69 4.77 27.25 -0.80
CA PHE A 69 5.41 26.69 -1.98
C PHE A 69 6.89 27.07 -1.97
N GLN A 70 7.78 26.07 -1.87
CA GLN A 70 9.22 26.29 -1.95
C GLN A 70 9.66 26.45 -3.42
N THR A 71 10.43 27.49 -3.73
CA THR A 71 10.78 27.84 -5.13
C THR A 71 12.12 27.28 -5.61
N ASP A 72 12.99 26.82 -4.71
CA ASP A 72 14.34 26.32 -4.97
C ASP A 72 14.62 25.03 -4.19
N GLY A 73 15.81 24.44 -4.34
CA GLY A 73 16.12 23.11 -3.80
C GLY A 73 15.16 22.05 -4.34
N GLN A 74 14.52 21.28 -3.44
CA GLN A 74 13.36 20.46 -3.80
C GLN A 74 12.10 21.33 -3.83
N ALA A 75 11.85 21.95 -4.98
CA ALA A 75 10.70 22.84 -5.19
C ALA A 75 9.36 22.10 -5.10
N GLY A 76 8.34 22.77 -4.57
CA GLY A 76 6.97 22.28 -4.48
C GLY A 76 6.26 22.66 -3.19
N PHE A 77 5.10 22.07 -2.94
CA PHE A 77 4.31 22.37 -1.75
C PHE A 77 4.89 21.73 -0.50
N TYR A 78 4.95 22.50 0.59
CA TYR A 78 5.29 22.01 1.92
C TYR A 78 4.24 22.48 2.92
N TYR A 79 3.89 21.62 3.88
CA TYR A 79 3.17 22.05 5.06
C TYR A 79 4.00 21.78 6.32
N PHE A 80 3.84 22.62 7.34
CA PHE A 80 4.49 22.38 8.64
C PHE A 80 3.65 21.42 9.48
N SER A 81 4.23 20.31 9.94
CA SER A 81 3.50 19.26 10.70
C SER A 81 3.47 19.50 12.22
N GLY A 82 4.07 20.60 12.69
CA GLY A 82 4.26 20.88 14.12
C GLY A 82 5.70 20.64 14.62
N GLY A 83 6.51 19.89 13.87
CA GLY A 83 7.94 19.68 14.17
C GLY A 83 8.86 19.88 12.97
N GLU A 84 8.37 19.66 11.76
CA GLU A 84 9.17 19.72 10.54
C GLU A 84 8.34 20.17 9.33
N TRP A 85 9.03 20.58 8.28
CA TRP A 85 8.42 20.86 6.98
C TRP A 85 8.30 19.58 6.17
N VAL A 86 7.07 19.17 5.88
CA VAL A 86 6.77 17.95 5.12
C VAL A 86 6.50 18.31 3.66
N PHE A 87 7.24 17.69 2.74
CA PHE A 87 7.03 17.82 1.30
C PHE A 87 5.74 17.10 0.90
N LEU A 88 4.84 17.81 0.24
CA LEU A 88 3.64 17.23 -0.34
C LEU A 88 4.01 16.62 -1.69
N SER A 89 4.53 15.39 -1.65
CA SER A 89 5.03 14.67 -2.83
C SER A 89 3.93 14.44 -3.87
N THR A 90 4.31 14.61 -5.14
CA THR A 90 3.50 14.25 -6.32
C THR A 90 3.80 12.84 -6.82
N ASP A 91 4.69 12.11 -6.15
CA ASP A 91 5.29 10.91 -6.70
C ASP A 91 4.29 9.75 -6.61
N LYS A 92 3.63 9.48 -7.74
CA LYS A 92 2.90 8.24 -8.01
C LYS A 92 3.86 7.05 -8.21
N THR A 93 4.89 6.93 -7.37
CA THR A 93 5.96 5.93 -7.53
C THR A 93 5.68 4.63 -6.78
N SER A 94 4.55 4.53 -6.08
CA SER A 94 4.16 3.30 -5.37
C SER A 94 3.38 2.35 -6.29
N TRP A 95 3.59 1.05 -6.08
CA TRP A 95 2.71 0.04 -6.67
C TRP A 95 1.39 0.00 -5.89
N SER A 96 0.27 0.27 -6.55
CA SER A 96 -1.05 0.21 -5.92
C SER A 96 -1.46 -1.24 -5.61
N ASN A 97 -2.21 -1.43 -4.52
CA ASN A 97 -2.84 -2.72 -4.21
C ASN A 97 -3.96 -3.11 -5.20
N THR A 98 -4.43 -2.16 -6.01
CA THR A 98 -5.35 -2.41 -7.14
C THR A 98 -4.63 -2.49 -8.49
N GLY A 99 -3.30 -2.40 -8.50
CA GLY A 99 -2.48 -2.31 -9.71
C GLY A 99 -2.37 -0.90 -10.29
N ASN A 100 -1.37 -0.71 -11.16
CA ASN A 100 -1.06 0.55 -11.83
C ASN A 100 -1.42 0.42 -13.33
N ALA A 101 -2.11 1.42 -13.90
CA ALA A 101 -2.40 1.48 -15.33
C ALA A 101 -1.28 2.23 -16.08
N GLY A 102 -1.01 1.85 -17.33
CA GLY A 102 -0.06 2.57 -18.21
C GLY A 102 1.42 2.21 -18.04
N THR A 103 1.74 1.10 -17.37
CA THR A 103 3.12 0.62 -17.18
C THR A 103 3.77 0.14 -18.47
N THR A 104 5.09 0.31 -18.59
CA THR A 104 5.92 -0.18 -19.69
C THR A 104 7.12 -0.99 -19.19
N ASN A 105 7.54 -2.01 -19.93
CA ASN A 105 8.62 -2.92 -19.51
C ASN A 105 10.02 -2.25 -19.42
N THR A 106 10.18 -1.01 -19.90
CA THR A 106 11.48 -0.30 -19.89
C THR A 106 11.64 0.68 -18.73
N ILE A 107 10.54 1.14 -18.15
CA ILE A 107 10.54 2.18 -17.11
C ILE A 107 9.97 1.63 -15.80
N ASP A 108 8.91 0.82 -15.88
CA ASP A 108 8.10 0.43 -14.73
C ASP A 108 8.35 -1.03 -14.37
N PHE A 109 8.73 -1.28 -13.12
CA PHE A 109 8.89 -2.63 -12.60
C PHE A 109 8.68 -2.67 -11.08
N ILE A 110 8.35 -3.85 -10.57
CA ILE A 110 8.45 -4.17 -9.15
C ILE A 110 9.85 -4.76 -8.94
N GLY A 111 10.73 -4.05 -8.25
CA GLY A 111 12.08 -4.50 -8.04
C GLY A 111 12.99 -3.44 -7.45
N THR A 112 14.28 -3.72 -7.49
CA THR A 112 15.37 -2.89 -6.98
C THR A 112 16.23 -2.39 -8.15
N THR A 113 16.80 -1.20 -8.01
CA THR A 113 17.79 -0.65 -8.97
C THR A 113 19.24 -0.84 -8.51
N ASP A 114 19.41 -1.36 -7.29
CA ASP A 114 20.69 -1.65 -6.66
C ASP A 114 20.88 -3.17 -6.49
N ALA A 115 22.04 -3.56 -5.95
CA ALA A 115 22.39 -4.97 -5.75
C ALA A 115 21.71 -5.56 -4.50
N GLN A 116 20.39 -5.38 -4.39
CA GLN A 116 19.56 -5.90 -3.32
C GLN A 116 18.52 -6.87 -3.87
N ASP A 117 18.22 -7.91 -3.10
CA ASP A 117 17.20 -8.89 -3.46
C ASP A 117 15.79 -8.28 -3.37
N LEU A 118 14.86 -8.77 -4.19
CA LEU A 118 13.43 -8.45 -4.08
C LEU A 118 12.74 -9.48 -3.19
N ASN A 119 12.39 -9.09 -1.96
CA ASN A 119 11.74 -9.98 -0.99
C ASN A 119 10.22 -9.73 -0.90
N VAL A 120 9.45 -10.81 -0.89
CA VAL A 120 8.01 -10.81 -0.59
C VAL A 120 7.81 -11.45 0.78
N ARG A 121 7.15 -10.72 1.69
CA ARG A 121 7.01 -11.11 3.11
C ARG A 121 5.57 -11.27 3.54
N THR A 122 5.34 -12.15 4.52
CA THR A 122 4.10 -12.20 5.31
C THR A 122 4.48 -12.21 6.79
N ASN A 123 3.81 -11.42 7.63
CA ASN A 123 4.16 -11.27 9.05
C ASN A 123 5.66 -10.96 9.28
N ASN A 124 6.24 -10.11 8.43
CA ASN A 124 7.68 -9.78 8.43
C ASN A 124 8.65 -10.98 8.24
N VAL A 125 8.18 -12.08 7.66
CA VAL A 125 8.99 -13.24 7.30
C VAL A 125 9.05 -13.37 5.78
N ASP A 126 10.26 -13.53 5.22
CA ASP A 126 10.47 -13.78 3.80
C ASP A 126 9.75 -15.07 3.36
N ARG A 127 8.96 -14.99 2.30
CA ARG A 127 8.26 -16.14 1.70
C ARG A 127 8.75 -16.43 0.29
N LEU A 128 8.95 -15.38 -0.50
CA LEU A 128 9.53 -15.46 -1.83
C LEU A 128 10.65 -14.43 -1.95
N ARG A 129 11.67 -14.76 -2.74
CA ARG A 129 12.74 -13.84 -3.09
C ARG A 129 13.16 -14.02 -4.54
N ILE A 130 13.37 -12.91 -5.23
CA ILE A 130 14.20 -12.89 -6.44
C ILE A 130 15.57 -12.38 -6.01
N SER A 131 16.57 -13.26 -6.03
CA SER A 131 17.91 -12.92 -5.59
C SER A 131 18.65 -12.09 -6.65
N GLN A 132 19.68 -11.35 -6.24
CA GLN A 132 20.60 -10.67 -7.15
C GLN A 132 21.33 -11.62 -8.12
N SER A 133 21.36 -12.92 -7.80
CA SER A 133 21.94 -13.96 -8.66
C SER A 133 20.91 -14.55 -9.63
N GLY A 134 19.67 -14.06 -9.63
CA GLY A 134 18.61 -14.41 -10.58
C GLY A 134 17.77 -15.63 -10.20
N GLN A 135 17.90 -16.16 -8.98
CA GLN A 135 17.07 -17.29 -8.52
C GLN A 135 15.72 -16.80 -7.98
N LEU A 136 14.67 -17.60 -8.22
CA LEU A 136 13.42 -17.53 -7.47
C LEU A 136 13.52 -18.49 -6.28
N GLU A 137 13.54 -17.96 -5.07
CA GLU A 137 13.63 -18.72 -3.83
C GLU A 137 12.27 -18.77 -3.14
N ILE A 138 11.88 -19.96 -2.69
CA ILE A 138 10.80 -20.15 -1.71
C ILE A 138 11.47 -20.33 -0.35
N LEU A 139 11.13 -19.46 0.60
CA LEU A 139 11.86 -19.31 1.86
C LEU A 139 11.00 -19.73 3.06
N ASN A 140 11.68 -20.14 4.14
CA ASN A 140 11.06 -20.54 5.40
C ASN A 140 10.11 -21.76 5.27
N THR A 141 10.51 -22.73 4.45
CA THR A 141 9.78 -23.98 4.16
C THR A 141 10.51 -25.24 4.66
N GLY A 142 11.48 -25.12 5.56
CA GLY A 142 12.31 -26.26 5.96
C GLY A 142 13.09 -26.87 4.80
N GLN A 143 13.68 -26.01 3.96
CA GLN A 143 14.41 -26.42 2.74
C GLN A 143 13.57 -27.20 1.71
N SER A 144 12.24 -27.18 1.83
CA SER A 144 11.31 -27.76 0.88
C SER A 144 10.84 -26.75 -0.16
N VAL A 145 10.35 -27.23 -1.30
CA VAL A 145 9.74 -26.42 -2.37
C VAL A 145 8.26 -26.76 -2.47
N PHE A 146 7.40 -25.78 -2.19
CA PHE A 146 5.95 -25.94 -2.24
C PHE A 146 5.36 -24.99 -3.28
N VAL A 147 4.82 -25.54 -4.38
CA VAL A 147 4.21 -24.76 -5.46
C VAL A 147 2.83 -25.30 -5.78
N GLY A 148 1.80 -24.55 -5.44
CA GLY A 148 0.40 -24.93 -5.64
C GLY A 148 -0.42 -24.72 -4.38
N GLN A 149 -1.73 -24.53 -4.55
CA GLN A 149 -2.64 -24.38 -3.42
C GLN A 149 -2.57 -25.62 -2.52
N GLN A 150 -2.30 -25.42 -1.23
CA GLN A 150 -2.19 -26.47 -0.22
C GLN A 150 -1.07 -27.51 -0.44
N ALA A 151 -0.06 -27.21 -1.26
CA ALA A 151 1.12 -28.06 -1.38
C ALA A 151 1.94 -27.98 -0.08
N GLY A 152 2.24 -29.12 0.56
CA GLY A 152 3.02 -29.17 1.81
C GLY A 152 2.42 -28.42 2.99
N GLU A 153 1.10 -28.17 3.00
CA GLU A 153 0.43 -27.33 4.02
C GLU A 153 0.65 -27.82 5.46
N SER A 154 0.75 -29.14 5.67
CA SER A 154 0.94 -29.75 7.00
C SER A 154 2.41 -29.94 7.39
N ASP A 155 3.37 -29.55 6.52
CA ASP A 155 4.80 -29.75 6.76
C ASP A 155 5.22 -28.94 8.00
N ASP A 156 5.99 -29.56 8.88
CA ASP A 156 6.44 -28.94 10.13
C ASP A 156 7.55 -27.89 9.94
N LEU A 157 8.03 -27.72 8.70
CA LEU A 157 9.06 -26.79 8.26
C LEU A 157 10.45 -27.11 8.86
N THR A 158 10.71 -28.35 9.29
CA THR A 158 11.95 -28.77 9.98
C THR A 158 12.99 -29.46 9.10
N ASN A 159 13.43 -28.81 8.02
CA ASN A 159 14.47 -29.34 7.11
C ASN A 159 14.08 -30.70 6.47
N ASN A 160 12.88 -30.77 5.89
CA ASN A 160 12.37 -32.00 5.28
C ASN A 160 12.87 -32.22 3.83
N TYR A 161 13.36 -31.19 3.14
CA TYR A 161 13.88 -31.30 1.76
C TYR A 161 12.89 -31.93 0.77
N ASN A 162 11.61 -31.62 0.90
CA ASN A 162 10.56 -32.11 0.02
C ASN A 162 10.40 -31.21 -1.23
N VAL A 163 9.94 -31.77 -2.34
CA VAL A 163 9.52 -31.00 -3.52
C VAL A 163 8.08 -31.38 -3.86
N PHE A 164 7.14 -30.50 -3.54
CA PHE A 164 5.72 -30.69 -3.78
C PHE A 164 5.18 -29.62 -4.74
N VAL A 165 4.71 -30.07 -5.92
CA VAL A 165 4.22 -29.21 -6.99
C VAL A 165 2.84 -29.69 -7.44
N GLY A 166 1.80 -28.87 -7.25
CA GLY A 166 0.42 -29.16 -7.62
C GLY A 166 -0.58 -28.92 -6.48
N TYR A 167 -1.88 -28.86 -6.82
CA TYR A 167 -2.94 -28.71 -5.82
C TYR A 167 -2.92 -29.89 -4.84
N ARG A 168 -2.74 -29.60 -3.55
CA ARG A 168 -2.65 -30.58 -2.45
C ARG A 168 -1.58 -31.67 -2.63
N ALA A 169 -0.50 -31.41 -3.36
CA ALA A 169 0.65 -32.31 -3.41
C ALA A 169 1.32 -32.38 -2.02
N GLY A 170 1.52 -33.58 -1.47
CA GLY A 170 2.11 -33.77 -0.14
C GLY A 170 1.33 -33.12 1.01
N PHE A 171 0.03 -32.88 0.84
CA PHE A 171 -0.79 -32.09 1.78
C PHE A 171 -0.71 -32.53 3.25
N SER A 172 -0.75 -33.85 3.51
CA SER A 172 -0.73 -34.41 4.87
C SER A 172 0.68 -34.73 5.39
N ASN A 173 1.73 -34.40 4.63
CA ASN A 173 3.11 -34.66 5.05
C ASN A 173 3.45 -33.73 6.21
N THR A 174 3.88 -34.31 7.33
CA THR A 174 4.19 -33.56 8.55
C THR A 174 5.68 -33.57 8.82
N THR A 175 6.30 -34.75 8.91
CA THR A 175 7.74 -34.93 9.17
C THR A 175 8.43 -35.78 8.11
N GLY A 176 7.74 -36.14 7.03
CA GLY A 176 8.30 -37.01 6.00
C GLY A 176 9.30 -36.22 5.15
N ASN A 177 10.45 -36.81 4.81
CA ASN A 177 11.56 -36.07 4.22
C ASN A 177 12.08 -36.68 2.91
N PHE A 178 12.70 -35.85 2.07
CA PHE A 178 13.25 -36.22 0.75
C PHE A 178 12.19 -36.77 -0.23
N ASN A 179 10.95 -36.33 -0.16
CA ASN A 179 9.89 -36.76 -1.08
C ASN A 179 9.77 -35.83 -2.29
N LEU A 180 9.50 -36.39 -3.47
CA LEU A 180 9.16 -35.65 -4.69
C LEU A 180 7.72 -35.99 -5.08
N ALA A 181 6.80 -35.02 -5.00
CA ALA A 181 5.42 -35.16 -5.46
C ALA A 181 5.08 -34.08 -6.49
N SER A 182 4.73 -34.48 -7.71
CA SER A 182 4.35 -33.56 -8.78
C SER A 182 3.04 -34.03 -9.43
N GLY A 183 1.97 -33.24 -9.25
CA GLY A 183 0.63 -33.55 -9.77
C GLY A 183 -0.50 -33.17 -8.81
N TYR A 184 -1.74 -33.17 -9.32
CA TYR A 184 -2.94 -32.99 -8.51
C TYR A 184 -3.01 -34.10 -7.45
N ARG A 185 -2.98 -33.74 -6.15
CA ARG A 185 -3.08 -34.67 -5.01
C ARG A 185 -2.03 -35.80 -4.97
N ALA A 186 -0.88 -35.64 -5.63
CA ALA A 186 0.22 -36.59 -5.49
C ALA A 186 0.68 -36.67 -4.01
N MET A 187 0.85 -37.89 -3.47
CA MET A 187 1.18 -38.15 -2.05
C MET A 187 0.28 -37.45 -1.01
N ASN A 188 -1.01 -37.28 -1.29
CA ASN A 188 -1.88 -36.50 -0.41
C ASN A 188 -1.94 -36.98 1.05
N SER A 189 -1.95 -38.30 1.27
CA SER A 189 -2.09 -38.93 2.59
C SER A 189 -0.76 -39.37 3.22
N ASN A 190 0.38 -38.99 2.64
CA ASN A 190 1.70 -39.33 3.19
C ASN A 190 2.00 -38.48 4.41
N ILE A 191 2.24 -39.09 5.59
CA ILE A 191 2.45 -38.36 6.85
C ILE A 191 3.94 -38.29 7.20
N ASN A 192 4.60 -39.45 7.28
CA ASN A 192 6.00 -39.61 7.72
C ASN A 192 6.87 -40.38 6.70
N GLY A 193 6.40 -40.54 5.46
CA GLY A 193 7.14 -41.27 4.44
C GLY A 193 8.40 -40.52 4.02
N TYR A 194 9.42 -41.26 3.58
CA TYR A 194 10.68 -40.67 3.12
C TYR A 194 11.11 -41.25 1.78
N ARG A 195 11.80 -40.42 0.98
CA ARG A 195 12.38 -40.82 -0.33
C ARG A 195 11.38 -41.34 -1.36
N ASN A 196 10.12 -40.94 -1.28
CA ASN A 196 9.14 -41.33 -2.28
C ASN A 196 9.26 -40.43 -3.53
N THR A 197 8.89 -40.96 -4.70
CA THR A 197 8.70 -40.18 -5.93
C THR A 197 7.32 -40.49 -6.51
N ALA A 198 6.45 -39.48 -6.56
CA ALA A 198 5.11 -39.54 -7.13
C ALA A 198 5.01 -38.53 -8.26
N LEU A 199 4.77 -39.02 -9.47
CA LEU A 199 4.57 -38.19 -10.66
C LEU A 199 3.21 -38.54 -11.27
N GLY A 200 2.33 -37.55 -11.40
CA GLY A 200 0.98 -37.72 -11.93
C GLY A 200 -0.11 -37.38 -10.90
N GLY A 201 -1.34 -37.21 -11.39
CA GLY A 201 -2.51 -37.00 -10.54
C GLY A 201 -2.81 -38.22 -9.67
N ASP A 202 -3.08 -38.00 -8.38
CA ASP A 202 -3.36 -39.02 -7.36
C ASP A 202 -2.27 -40.13 -7.25
N ALA A 203 -1.06 -39.89 -7.78
CA ALA A 203 0.05 -40.82 -7.65
C ALA A 203 0.44 -40.96 -6.17
N LEU A 204 0.49 -42.21 -5.67
CA LEU A 204 0.74 -42.54 -4.26
C LEU A 204 -0.24 -41.83 -3.28
N PHE A 205 -1.47 -41.56 -3.69
CA PHE A 205 -2.46 -40.81 -2.90
C PHE A 205 -2.63 -41.33 -1.46
N ASP A 206 -2.88 -42.64 -1.28
CA ASP A 206 -3.11 -43.27 0.03
C ASP A 206 -1.84 -43.84 0.68
N ASN A 207 -0.66 -43.40 0.27
CA ASN A 207 0.58 -43.91 0.83
C ASN A 207 0.86 -43.31 2.22
N THR A 208 0.37 -43.93 3.28
CA THR A 208 0.43 -43.42 4.67
C THR A 208 1.80 -43.55 5.34
N SER A 209 2.67 -44.46 4.88
CA SER A 209 4.02 -44.68 5.46
C SER A 209 4.99 -45.39 4.49
N GLY A 210 5.09 -44.89 3.26
CA GLY A 210 5.94 -45.49 2.23
C GLY A 210 7.41 -45.10 2.33
N TYR A 211 8.27 -46.08 2.03
CA TYR A 211 9.71 -45.94 1.89
C TYR A 211 10.10 -46.49 0.51
N ASN A 212 11.00 -45.81 -0.19
CA ASN A 212 11.69 -46.31 -1.38
C ASN A 212 13.20 -46.08 -1.27
#